data_AF-A0A8J8K1N3-F1
#
_entry.id   AF-A0A8J8K1N3-F1
#
_cell.length_a   1.000
_cell.length_b   1.000
_cell.length_c   1.000
_cell.angle_alpha   90.00
_cell.angle_beta   90.00
_cell.angle_gamma   90.00
#
_symmetry.space_group_name_H-M   'P 1'
#
loop_
_entity.id
_entity.type
_entity.pdbx_description
1 polymer ?
#
loop_
_entity_poly.entity_id
_entity_poly.type
_entity_poly.pdbx_seq_one_letter_code
_entity_poly.pdbx_strand_id
1 'polypeptide(L)'
;MTVVEEEILKELTKIRELLEPKEELKEEKEKPKGIKHRALRFKDDFVSFLKSYGVIGLTVAFIMGLYLKDLVDALVGDLIMPIIAYIPGVETWDTFLVGEFAIGHFLGILLMFIMITLVVFSLVKISKRIGLD
;
A
#
# COMPACT_ATOMS: atom_id res chain seq x y z
N MET A 1 -61.15 -40.42 -25.99
CA MET A 1 -60.24 -39.72 -25.06
C MET A 1 -60.97 -38.45 -24.67
N THR A 2 -61.30 -38.29 -23.40
CA THR A 2 -62.16 -37.21 -22.90
C THR A 2 -61.36 -35.90 -22.79
N VAL A 3 -62.00 -34.74 -22.97
CA VAL A 3 -61.34 -33.40 -22.92
C VAL A 3 -60.56 -33.19 -21.62
N VAL A 4 -61.02 -33.81 -20.54
CA VAL A 4 -60.38 -33.80 -19.20
C VAL A 4 -59.01 -34.49 -19.22
N GLU A 5 -58.86 -35.58 -19.99
CA GLU A 5 -57.57 -36.28 -20.11
C GLU A 5 -56.52 -35.39 -20.79
N GLU A 6 -56.92 -34.56 -21.76
CA GLU A 6 -55.99 -33.63 -22.43
C GLU A 6 -55.53 -32.50 -21.52
N GLU A 7 -56.41 -31.96 -20.67
CA GLU A 7 -56.05 -30.95 -19.67
C GLU A 7 -55.11 -31.52 -18.61
N ILE A 8 -55.41 -32.72 -18.11
CA ILE A 8 -54.56 -33.42 -17.14
C ILE A 8 -53.17 -33.68 -17.75
N LEU A 9 -53.10 -34.16 -18.99
CA LEU A 9 -51.80 -34.40 -19.66
C LEU A 9 -50.99 -33.12 -19.87
N LYS A 10 -51.66 -31.98 -20.15
CA LYS A 10 -50.99 -30.66 -20.24
C LYS A 10 -50.45 -30.20 -18.90
N GLU A 11 -51.20 -30.36 -17.81
CA GLU A 11 -50.73 -30.03 -16.46
C GLU A 11 -49.57 -30.93 -16.03
N LEU A 12 -49.66 -32.24 -16.29
CA LEU A 12 -48.59 -33.18 -15.97
C LEU A 12 -47.31 -32.89 -16.77
N THR A 13 -47.42 -32.44 -18.02
CA THR A 13 -46.28 -32.02 -18.84
C THR A 13 -45.66 -30.72 -18.30
N LYS A 14 -46.48 -29.76 -17.91
CA LYS A 14 -46.03 -28.49 -17.29
C LYS A 14 -45.37 -28.71 -15.94
N ILE A 15 -45.89 -29.65 -15.13
CA ILE A 15 -45.27 -30.08 -13.88
C ILE A 15 -43.95 -30.79 -14.17
N ARG A 16 -43.88 -31.65 -15.19
CA ARG A 16 -42.63 -32.30 -15.62
C ARG A 16 -41.58 -31.29 -16.09
N GLU A 17 -41.95 -30.23 -16.81
CA GLU A 17 -41.02 -29.16 -17.18
C GLU A 17 -40.56 -28.30 -15.99
N LEU A 18 -41.42 -28.11 -14.98
CA LEU A 18 -41.06 -27.41 -13.73
C LEU A 18 -40.27 -28.30 -12.75
N LEU A 19 -40.44 -29.63 -12.84
CA LEU A 19 -39.78 -30.62 -11.99
C LEU A 19 -38.54 -31.26 -12.61
N GLU A 20 -38.38 -31.22 -13.94
CA GLU A 20 -37.10 -31.41 -14.62
C GLU A 20 -36.33 -30.13 -14.41
N PRO A 21 -35.42 -30.05 -13.41
CA PRO A 21 -34.68 -28.84 -13.15
C PRO A 21 -33.82 -28.62 -14.40
N LYS A 22 -34.13 -27.54 -15.11
CA LYS A 22 -33.38 -26.99 -16.25
C LYS A 22 -31.89 -27.26 -16.05
N GLU A 23 -31.21 -27.69 -17.11
CA GLU A 23 -29.79 -28.06 -17.14
C GLU A 23 -28.79 -26.97 -16.68
N GLU A 24 -29.28 -25.85 -16.12
CA GLU A 24 -28.56 -24.90 -15.27
C GLU A 24 -28.05 -25.52 -13.94
N LEU A 25 -28.40 -26.77 -13.63
CA LEU A 25 -27.84 -27.54 -12.51
C LEU A 25 -26.70 -28.50 -12.90
N LYS A 26 -26.20 -28.46 -14.15
CA LYS A 26 -25.05 -29.27 -14.59
C LYS A 26 -23.68 -28.55 -14.58
N GLU A 27 -23.59 -27.27 -14.23
CA GLU A 27 -22.30 -26.60 -13.99
C GLU A 27 -22.45 -25.65 -12.78
N GLU A 28 -21.89 -25.83 -11.58
CA GLU A 28 -20.93 -26.76 -11.01
C GLU A 28 -21.33 -26.87 -9.53
N LYS A 29 -21.82 -28.03 -9.08
CA LYS A 29 -21.80 -28.35 -7.65
C LYS A 29 -20.32 -28.37 -7.25
N GLU A 30 -19.78 -27.25 -6.77
CA GLU A 30 -18.41 -27.17 -6.24
C GLU A 30 -18.26 -28.34 -5.25
N LYS A 31 -17.43 -29.32 -5.64
CA LYS A 31 -17.06 -30.51 -4.85
C LYS A 31 -16.83 -30.10 -3.39
N PRO A 32 -17.13 -30.94 -2.38
CA PRO A 32 -16.82 -30.61 -0.98
C PRO A 32 -15.32 -30.37 -0.87
N LYS A 33 -14.97 -29.09 -0.84
CA LYS A 33 -13.63 -28.56 -1.00
C LYS A 33 -12.92 -28.75 0.33
N GLY A 34 -12.19 -29.87 0.46
CA GLY A 34 -11.33 -30.15 1.61
C GLY A 34 -10.42 -28.97 1.94
N ILE A 35 -9.95 -28.87 3.18
CA ILE A 35 -9.27 -27.71 3.82
C ILE A 35 -8.34 -26.91 2.87
N LYS A 36 -7.61 -27.58 1.97
CA LYS A 36 -6.75 -26.99 0.94
C LYS A 36 -7.46 -25.95 0.05
N HIS A 37 -8.75 -26.14 -0.26
CA HIS A 37 -9.51 -25.22 -1.11
C HIS A 37 -10.04 -23.98 -0.37
N ARG A 38 -10.26 -24.06 0.95
CA ARG A 38 -10.61 -22.89 1.76
C ARG A 38 -9.42 -21.94 1.88
N ALA A 39 -8.21 -22.50 2.03
CA ALA A 39 -6.97 -21.74 2.00
C ALA A 39 -6.67 -21.11 0.62
N LEU A 40 -7.09 -21.76 -0.47
CA LEU A 40 -6.95 -21.21 -1.82
C LEU A 40 -7.83 -19.96 -1.99
N ARG A 41 -9.12 -20.04 -1.58
CA ARG A 41 -10.05 -18.90 -1.66
C ARG A 41 -9.57 -17.72 -0.80
N PHE A 42 -8.98 -17.98 0.36
CA PHE A 42 -8.41 -16.91 1.20
C PHE A 42 -7.30 -16.11 0.50
N LYS A 43 -6.41 -16.75 -0.28
CA LYS A 43 -5.36 -16.03 -1.02
C LYS A 43 -5.96 -15.11 -2.06
N ASP A 44 -6.96 -15.58 -2.79
CA ASP A 44 -7.63 -14.80 -3.82
C ASP A 44 -8.43 -13.64 -3.21
N ASP A 45 -9.15 -13.89 -2.11
CA ASP A 45 -9.89 -12.88 -1.34
C ASP A 45 -8.94 -11.82 -0.76
N PHE A 46 -7.78 -12.23 -0.25
CA PHE A 46 -6.77 -11.33 0.29
C PHE A 46 -6.10 -10.48 -0.79
N VAL A 47 -5.74 -11.07 -1.94
CA VAL A 47 -5.19 -10.33 -3.08
C VAL A 47 -6.23 -9.36 -3.64
N SER A 48 -7.50 -9.77 -3.69
CA SER A 48 -8.62 -8.90 -4.08
C SER A 48 -8.75 -7.72 -3.11
N PHE A 49 -8.69 -7.97 -1.80
CA PHE A 49 -8.67 -6.92 -0.77
C PHE A 49 -7.52 -5.92 -0.97
N LEU A 50 -6.27 -6.39 -1.12
CA LEU A 50 -5.13 -5.49 -1.30
C LEU A 50 -5.28 -4.58 -2.53
N LYS A 51 -5.91 -5.10 -3.59
CA LYS A 51 -6.23 -4.33 -4.81
C LYS A 51 -7.38 -3.34 -4.57
N SER A 52 -8.48 -3.77 -3.95
CA SER A 52 -9.66 -2.93 -3.66
C SER A 52 -9.34 -1.72 -2.78
N TYR A 53 -8.39 -1.87 -1.85
CA TYR A 53 -7.99 -0.80 -0.94
C TYR A 53 -6.71 -0.06 -1.38
N GLY A 54 -6.16 -0.35 -2.56
CA GLY A 54 -4.99 0.37 -3.11
C GLY A 54 -3.70 0.24 -2.27
N VAL A 55 -3.63 -0.73 -1.35
CA VAL A 55 -2.54 -0.87 -0.36
C VAL A 55 -1.19 -1.13 -1.04
N ILE A 56 -1.20 -1.77 -2.21
CA ILE A 56 0.01 -2.05 -3.00
C ILE A 56 0.70 -0.73 -3.42
N GLY A 57 -0.07 0.24 -3.91
CA GLY A 57 0.47 1.54 -4.30
C GLY A 57 1.04 2.32 -3.12
N LEU A 58 0.33 2.31 -1.98
CA LEU A 58 0.79 2.94 -0.74
C LEU A 58 2.11 2.32 -0.25
N THR A 59 2.21 0.99 -0.27
CA THR A 59 3.40 0.27 0.19
C THR A 59 4.62 0.63 -0.66
N VAL A 60 4.46 0.65 -1.99
CA VAL A 60 5.54 1.01 -2.91
C VAL A 60 5.97 2.46 -2.69
N ALA A 61 5.02 3.40 -2.60
CA ALA A 61 5.32 4.81 -2.33
C ALA A 61 6.00 5.01 -0.97
N PHE A 62 5.58 4.28 0.06
CA PHE A 62 6.17 4.35 1.39
C PHE A 62 7.62 3.87 1.40
N ILE A 63 7.89 2.69 0.84
CA ILE A 63 9.26 2.15 0.76
C ILE A 63 10.16 3.08 -0.07
N MET A 64 9.69 3.57 -1.21
CA MET A 64 10.44 4.55 -2.01
C MET A 64 10.71 5.84 -1.24
N GLY A 65 9.73 6.32 -0.46
CA GLY A 65 9.89 7.48 0.41
C GLY A 65 10.93 7.27 1.50
N LEU A 66 11.02 6.08 2.10
CA LEU A 66 12.04 5.75 3.10
C LEU A 66 13.45 5.80 2.49
N TYR A 67 13.68 5.15 1.35
CA TYR A 67 14.99 5.19 0.69
C TYR A 67 15.36 6.60 0.19
N LEU A 68 14.37 7.37 -0.27
CA LEU A 68 14.61 8.76 -0.65
C LEU A 68 15.00 9.62 0.55
N LYS A 69 14.38 9.40 1.71
CA LYS A 69 14.77 10.06 2.96
C LYS A 69 16.22 9.70 3.30
N ASP A 70 16.60 8.43 3.26
CA ASP A 70 17.96 8.00 3.57
C ASP A 70 18.99 8.62 2.61
N LEU A 71 18.65 8.78 1.33
CA LEU A 71 19.49 9.47 0.35
C LEU A 71 19.67 10.95 0.69
N VAL A 72 18.59 11.64 1.09
CA VAL A 72 18.66 13.05 1.51
C VAL A 72 19.46 13.19 2.80
N ASP A 73 19.28 12.28 3.75
CA ASP A 73 20.02 12.26 5.02
C ASP A 73 21.51 12.04 4.78
N ALA A 74 21.90 11.10 3.90
CA ALA A 74 23.30 10.90 3.51
C ALA A 74 23.86 12.14 2.79
N LEU A 75 23.08 12.78 1.91
CA LEU A 75 23.50 14.02 1.27
C LEU A 75 23.80 15.12 2.29
N VAL A 76 22.92 15.30 3.29
CA VAL A 76 23.11 16.33 4.31
C VAL A 76 24.22 15.93 5.29
N GLY A 77 24.15 14.73 5.85
CA GLY A 77 25.06 14.23 6.87
C GLY A 77 26.48 13.96 6.38
N ASP A 78 26.63 13.39 5.19
CA ASP A 78 27.95 12.95 4.71
C ASP A 78 28.61 13.96 3.76
N LEU A 79 27.83 14.77 3.03
CA LEU A 79 28.39 15.76 2.10
C LEU A 79 28.32 17.18 2.66
N ILE A 80 27.18 17.60 3.22
CA ILE A 80 27.00 18.99 3.65
C ILE A 80 27.59 19.25 5.03
N MET A 81 27.41 18.35 6.00
CA MET A 81 27.92 18.55 7.36
C MET A 81 29.44 18.68 7.43
N PRO A 82 30.27 17.90 6.70
CA PRO A 82 31.72 18.12 6.69
C PRO A 82 32.13 19.49 6.16
N ILE A 83 31.36 20.07 5.22
CA ILE A 83 31.61 21.43 4.72
C ILE A 83 31.34 22.47 5.83
N ILE A 84 30.29 22.26 6.62
CA ILE A 84 29.95 23.13 7.76
C ILE A 84 30.94 22.93 8.92
N ALA A 85 31.38 21.70 9.17
CA ALA A 85 32.33 21.36 10.23
C ALA A 85 33.70 22.03 10.05
N TYR A 86 34.04 22.47 8.84
CA TYR A 86 35.23 23.29 8.59
C TYR A 86 35.15 24.69 9.24
N ILE A 87 33.97 25.11 9.72
CA ILE A 87 33.81 26.34 10.50
C ILE A 87 34.30 26.06 11.94
N PRO A 88 35.36 26.75 12.42
CA PRO A 88 35.93 26.50 13.73
C PRO A 88 34.90 26.74 14.84
N GLY A 89 34.74 25.76 15.73
CA GLY A 89 33.87 25.82 16.90
C GLY A 89 32.58 24.99 16.80
N VAL A 90 32.10 24.69 15.59
CA VAL A 90 30.83 23.96 15.37
C VAL A 90 30.90 22.49 15.83
N GLU A 91 32.10 21.93 15.80
CA GLU A 91 32.42 20.52 16.08
C GLU A 91 32.08 20.10 17.53
N THR A 92 32.07 21.07 18.45
CA THR A 92 31.88 20.81 19.90
C THR A 92 30.48 21.10 20.40
N TRP A 93 29.60 21.67 19.58
CA TRP A 93 28.30 22.16 20.04
C TRP A 93 27.35 21.05 20.47
N ASP A 94 27.41 19.88 19.85
CA ASP A 94 26.56 18.73 20.17
C ASP A 94 26.77 18.25 21.62
N THR A 95 27.98 18.43 22.17
CA THR A 95 28.34 18.02 23.54
C THR A 95 28.01 19.05 24.62
N PHE A 96 27.38 20.18 24.24
CA PHE A 96 27.05 21.24 25.19
C PHE A 96 25.86 20.84 26.08
N LEU A 97 26.16 20.52 27.34
CA LEU A 97 25.18 20.18 28.37
C LEU A 97 25.00 21.34 29.36
N VAL A 98 23.76 21.65 29.70
CA VAL A 98 23.43 22.54 30.83
C VAL A 98 22.66 21.73 31.85
N GLY A 99 23.37 21.19 32.85
CA GLY A 99 22.82 20.18 33.75
C GLY A 99 22.52 18.88 33.01
N GLU A 100 21.28 18.38 33.11
CA GLU A 100 20.80 17.18 32.40
C GLU A 100 20.22 17.52 31.00
N PHE A 101 20.15 18.80 30.64
CA PHE A 101 19.63 19.24 29.35
C PHE A 101 20.72 19.22 28.27
N ALA A 102 20.54 18.35 27.27
CA ALA A 102 21.38 18.27 26.08
C ALA A 102 20.98 19.33 25.03
N ILE A 103 21.22 20.60 25.36
CA ILE A 103 20.90 21.76 24.51
C ILE A 103 21.71 21.68 23.20
N GLY A 104 22.96 21.25 23.29
CA GLY A 104 23.82 21.00 22.13
C GLY A 104 23.19 20.05 21.12
N HIS A 105 22.73 18.90 21.60
CA HIS A 105 22.07 17.89 20.77
C HIS A 105 20.77 18.37 20.14
N PHE A 106 19.94 19.08 20.90
CA PHE A 106 18.73 19.66 20.36
C PHE A 106 19.01 20.67 19.23
N LEU A 107 20.00 21.55 19.41
CA LEU A 107 20.41 22.50 18.38
C LEU A 107 21.02 21.81 17.16
N GLY A 108 21.76 20.71 17.36
CA GLY A 108 22.27 19.86 16.28
C GLY A 108 21.14 19.27 15.42
N ILE A 109 20.13 18.66 16.07
CA ILE A 109 18.95 18.13 15.37
C ILE A 109 18.16 19.25 14.68
N LEU A 110 18.01 20.41 15.33
CA LEU A 110 17.31 21.56 14.75
C LEU A 110 18.00 22.06 13.49
N LEU A 111 19.34 22.15 13.51
CA LEU A 111 20.14 22.51 12.35
C LEU A 111 19.96 21.49 11.23
N MET A 112 20.05 20.19 11.54
CA MET A 112 19.82 19.10 10.59
C MET A 112 18.45 19.21 9.91
N PHE A 113 17.39 19.50 10.67
CA PHE A 113 16.05 19.70 10.13
C PHE A 113 15.97 20.87 9.13
N ILE A 114 16.59 22.01 9.47
CA ILE A 114 16.65 23.18 8.57
C ILE A 114 17.39 22.81 7.28
N MET A 115 18.50 22.08 7.38
CA MET A 115 19.30 21.66 6.23
C MET A 115 18.55 20.69 5.32
N ILE A 116 17.93 19.65 5.87
CA ILE A 116 17.11 18.69 5.11
C ILE A 116 15.99 19.42 4.38
N THR A 117 15.28 20.32 5.08
CA THR A 117 14.17 21.09 4.48
C THR A 117 14.68 21.97 3.33
N LEU A 118 15.84 22.61 3.48
CA LEU A 118 16.46 23.43 2.44
C LEU A 118 16.90 22.62 1.21
N VAL A 119 17.43 21.42 1.42
CA VAL A 119 17.80 20.50 0.35
C VAL A 119 16.56 19.99 -0.40
N VAL A 120 15.54 19.52 0.31
CA VAL A 120 14.29 19.06 -0.31
C VAL A 120 13.61 20.19 -1.09
N PHE A 121 13.58 21.40 -0.53
CA PHE A 121 13.08 22.57 -1.25
C PHE A 121 13.88 22.86 -2.52
N SER A 122 15.21 22.79 -2.45
CA SER A 122 16.10 22.97 -3.61
C SER A 122 15.83 21.92 -4.69
N LEU A 123 15.65 20.64 -4.31
CA LEU A 123 15.32 19.56 -5.25
C LEU A 123 13.99 19.81 -5.96
N VAL A 124 12.93 20.18 -5.22
CA VAL A 124 11.63 20.51 -5.81
C VAL A 124 11.76 21.71 -6.77
N LYS A 125 12.53 22.73 -6.39
CA LYS A 125 12.76 23.92 -7.22
C LYS A 125 13.52 23.58 -8.50
N ILE A 126 14.51 22.68 -8.43
CA ILE A 126 15.26 22.20 -9.59
C ILE A 126 14.35 21.37 -10.50
N SER A 127 13.55 20.45 -9.94
CA SER A 127 12.58 19.66 -10.70
C SER A 127 11.65 20.55 -11.52
N LYS A 128 11.06 21.57 -10.88
CA LYS A 128 10.21 22.56 -11.55
C LYS A 128 10.95 23.34 -12.64
N ARG A 129 12.23 23.67 -12.44
CA ARG A 129 13.04 24.38 -13.46
C ARG A 129 13.41 23.51 -14.65
N ILE A 130 13.49 22.20 -14.48
CA ILE A 130 13.78 21.24 -15.56
C ILE A 130 12.53 20.96 -16.41
N GLY A 131 11.36 21.48 -16.03
CA GLY A 131 10.10 21.22 -16.73
C GLY A 131 9.57 19.81 -16.46
N LEU A 132 10.00 19.20 -15.35
CA LEU A 132 9.38 18.01 -14.79
C LEU A 132 8.16 18.48 -13.96
N ASP A 133 7.11 18.85 -14.69
CA ASP A 133 5.74 18.82 -14.20
C ASP A 133 5.19 17.39 -14.35
#